data_AF-A0A3Q2GQQ3-F1
#
_entry.id   AF-A0A3Q2GQQ3-F1
#
_cell.length_a   1.000
_cell.length_b   1.000
_cell.length_c   1.000
_cell.angle_alpha   90.00
_cell.angle_beta   90.00
_cell.angle_gamma   90.00
#
_symmetry.space_group_name_H-M   'P 1'
#
loop_
_entity.id
_entity.type
_entity.pdbx_description
1 polymer ?
#
loop_
_entity_poly.entity_id
_entity_poly.type
_entity_poly.pdbx_seq_one_letter_code
_entity_poly.pdbx_strand_id
1 'polypeptide(L)'
;MNRLLIKPIPVPFLEYILFTFFLPVCLSFCLTETVMDTRTATAELGWISFPANGWEEVSGYDENLNTIRTYQVCNVFEPSQNNWLLTTYIDRRNAQRIYVEIRFTVRDCASIPSVLGSCKETFNLYYLEADRTMSEIISPLFIVHWVKVLPYSATVTP
;
A
#
# COMPACT_ATOMS: atom_id res chain seq x y z
N MET A 1 -8.67 3.59 -0.22
CA MET A 1 -8.93 2.41 0.62
C MET A 1 -7.95 1.31 0.27
N ASN A 2 -6.95 1.08 1.10
CA ASN A 2 -5.80 0.26 0.73
C ASN A 2 -5.77 -0.99 1.61
N ARG A 3 -5.67 -2.17 1.01
CA ARG A 3 -5.55 -3.45 1.72
C ARG A 3 -4.35 -4.21 1.17
N LEU A 4 -3.48 -4.64 2.07
CA LEU A 4 -2.32 -5.46 1.78
C LEU A 4 -2.66 -6.92 2.06
N LEU A 5 -2.66 -7.72 0.99
CA LEU A 5 -2.94 -9.13 1.02
C LEU A 5 -1.65 -9.92 0.82
N ILE A 6 -1.50 -10.99 1.58
CA ILE A 6 -0.43 -11.96 1.44
C ILE A 6 -1.01 -13.19 0.76
N LYS A 7 -0.35 -13.68 -0.30
CA LYS A 7 -0.56 -15.06 -0.76
C LYS A 7 0.64 -15.90 -0.31
N PRO A 8 0.44 -16.91 0.54
CA PRO A 8 1.44 -17.95 0.69
C PRO A 8 1.50 -18.73 -0.64
N ILE A 9 2.67 -18.78 -1.26
CA ILE A 9 2.96 -19.77 -2.31
C ILE A 9 3.01 -21.12 -1.57
N PRO A 10 2.31 -22.18 -2.02
CA PRO A 10 2.51 -23.49 -1.44
C PRO A 10 3.97 -23.88 -1.66
N VAL A 11 4.74 -23.98 -0.57
CA VAL A 11 6.02 -24.69 -0.60
C VAL A 11 5.73 -26.09 -1.16
N PRO A 12 6.44 -26.56 -2.19
CA PRO A 12 6.33 -27.95 -2.57
C PRO A 12 6.84 -28.75 -1.37
N PHE A 13 5.93 -29.45 -0.72
CA PHE A 13 6.23 -30.49 0.26
C PHE A 13 7.14 -31.52 -0.41
N LEU A 14 8.45 -31.35 -0.25
CA LEU A 14 9.47 -32.28 -0.75
C LEU A 14 9.93 -33.27 0.32
N GLU A 15 9.20 -33.39 1.42
CA GLU A 15 9.35 -34.49 2.37
C GLU A 15 7.98 -34.79 2.94
N TYR A 16 7.27 -35.79 2.40
CA TYR A 16 6.31 -36.66 3.10
C TYR A 16 5.69 -37.63 2.09
N ILE A 17 6.54 -38.39 1.39
CA ILE A 17 6.13 -39.64 0.74
C ILE A 17 6.54 -40.76 1.68
N LEU A 18 5.62 -41.17 2.56
CA LEU A 18 5.47 -42.53 3.12
C LEU A 18 4.46 -42.50 4.28
N PHE A 19 3.19 -42.18 4.00
CA PHE A 19 2.07 -42.81 4.73
C PHE A 19 0.77 -42.60 3.95
N THR A 20 0.65 -43.32 2.83
CA THR A 20 -0.64 -43.55 2.17
C THR A 20 -1.39 -44.61 2.97
N PHE A 21 -2.57 -44.28 3.52
CA PHE A 21 -3.83 -45.02 3.30
C PHE A 21 -4.94 -44.35 4.12
N PHE A 22 -6.07 -44.07 3.44
CA PHE A 22 -7.31 -43.38 3.86
C PHE A 22 -7.36 -41.85 3.65
N LEU A 23 -8.22 -41.47 2.70
CA LEU A 23 -8.56 -40.13 2.19
C LEU A 23 -9.08 -39.13 3.26
N PRO A 24 -9.14 -37.81 2.96
CA PRO A 24 -9.00 -37.20 1.65
C PRO A 24 -7.77 -36.30 1.49
N VAL A 25 -7.35 -36.23 0.23
CA VAL A 25 -6.56 -35.16 -0.40
C VAL A 25 -6.46 -33.94 0.49
N CYS A 26 -5.24 -33.67 0.96
CA CYS A 26 -4.86 -32.40 1.56
C CYS A 26 -5.10 -31.32 0.49
N LEU A 27 -6.33 -30.80 0.45
CA LEU A 27 -6.68 -29.57 -0.24
C LEU A 27 -5.89 -28.50 0.51
N SER A 28 -4.66 -28.27 0.05
CA SER A 28 -3.82 -27.18 0.50
C SER A 28 -4.50 -25.90 0.03
N PHE A 29 -5.45 -25.41 0.81
CA PHE A 29 -6.16 -24.17 0.53
C PHE A 29 -5.13 -23.04 0.55
N CYS A 30 -4.93 -22.39 -0.59
CA CYS A 30 -4.19 -21.13 -0.70
C CYS A 30 -5.03 -20.03 -0.02
N LEU A 31 -4.93 -19.92 1.30
CA LEU A 31 -5.61 -18.86 2.05
C LEU A 31 -4.86 -17.54 1.87
N THR A 32 -5.56 -16.51 1.41
CA THR A 32 -5.05 -15.14 1.42
C THR A 32 -5.16 -14.60 2.84
N GLU A 33 -4.05 -14.16 3.40
CA GLU A 33 -4.01 -13.53 4.72
C GLU A 33 -3.86 -12.02 4.58
N THR A 34 -4.56 -11.24 5.40
CA THR A 34 -4.41 -9.77 5.39
C THR A 34 -3.42 -9.37 6.46
N VAL A 35 -2.38 -8.63 6.07
CA VAL A 35 -1.40 -8.10 7.04
C VAL A 35 -1.58 -6.63 7.35
N MET A 36 -2.26 -5.90 6.46
CA MET A 36 -2.66 -4.52 6.73
C MET A 36 -3.95 -4.20 5.97
N ASP A 37 -4.93 -3.62 6.65
CA ASP A 37 -6.12 -3.04 6.02
C ASP A 37 -6.39 -1.69 6.66
N THR A 38 -6.32 -0.61 5.87
CA THR A 38 -6.56 0.73 6.42
C THR A 38 -8.03 0.97 6.76
N ARG A 39 -8.94 0.15 6.23
CA ARG A 39 -10.39 0.27 6.49
C ARG A 39 -10.78 -0.16 7.90
N THR A 40 -9.99 -1.04 8.51
CA THR A 40 -10.28 -1.57 9.86
C THR A 40 -9.71 -0.68 10.96
N ALA A 41 -9.08 0.44 10.61
CA ALA A 41 -8.54 1.38 11.58
C ALA A 41 -9.65 2.07 12.38
N THR A 42 -9.62 1.93 13.70
CA THR A 42 -10.55 2.59 14.62
C THR A 42 -10.05 3.94 15.14
N ALA A 43 -8.77 4.25 14.88
CA ALA A 43 -8.08 5.48 15.24
C ALA A 43 -7.35 6.05 14.02
N GLU A 44 -6.46 7.01 14.23
CA GLU A 44 -5.55 7.51 13.20
C GLU A 44 -4.63 6.39 12.69
N LEU A 45 -4.27 6.44 11.40
CA LEU A 45 -3.34 5.47 10.79
C LEU A 45 -1.90 5.71 11.25
N GLY A 46 -1.56 6.97 11.52
CA GLY A 46 -0.24 7.34 12.05
C GLY A 46 0.91 7.09 11.07
N TRP A 47 0.65 7.18 9.76
CA TRP A 47 1.70 7.11 8.74
C TRP A 47 2.49 8.41 8.73
N ILE A 48 3.75 8.31 8.30
CA ILE A 48 4.68 9.44 8.31
C ILE A 48 4.62 10.14 6.96
N SER A 49 4.24 11.42 6.99
CA SER A 49 4.27 12.31 5.83
C SER A 49 5.60 13.07 5.78
N PHE A 50 6.23 13.10 4.61
CA PHE A 50 7.41 13.92 4.37
C PHE A 50 7.38 14.59 2.98
N PRO A 51 7.57 15.91 2.87
CA PRO A 51 7.56 16.87 4.00
C PRO A 51 6.18 16.90 4.67
N ALA A 52 6.09 17.46 5.88
CA ALA A 52 4.85 17.44 6.66
C ALA A 52 3.66 18.15 5.97
N ASN A 53 3.94 19.09 5.04
CA ASN A 53 2.95 19.78 4.21
C ASN A 53 2.59 19.04 2.92
N GLY A 54 3.05 17.79 2.76
CA GLY A 54 2.75 16.94 1.61
C GLY A 54 1.43 16.20 1.79
N TRP A 55 1.51 14.95 2.24
CA TRP A 55 0.33 14.11 2.49
C TRP A 55 -0.30 14.45 3.84
N GLU A 56 -1.63 14.56 3.87
CA GLU A 56 -2.40 14.77 5.10
C GLU A 56 -3.41 13.63 5.33
N GLU A 57 -3.59 13.25 6.59
CA GLU A 57 -4.59 12.26 6.98
C GLU A 57 -5.96 12.94 7.12
N VAL A 58 -6.96 12.41 6.41
CA VAL A 58 -8.32 12.93 6.43
C VAL A 58 -9.34 11.81 6.55
N SER A 59 -10.51 12.13 7.09
CA SER A 59 -11.65 11.22 7.09
C SER A 59 -12.31 11.18 5.71
N GLY A 60 -12.55 9.97 5.20
CA GLY A 60 -13.28 9.72 3.96
C GLY A 60 -14.37 8.68 4.17
N TYR A 61 -15.01 8.26 3.08
CA TYR A 61 -16.06 7.24 3.08
C TYR A 61 -15.70 6.08 2.15
N ASP A 62 -16.10 4.88 2.54
CA ASP A 62 -16.07 3.73 1.64
C ASP A 62 -17.31 3.61 0.74
N GLU A 63 -17.32 2.60 -0.13
CA GLU A 63 -18.45 2.29 -1.03
C GLU A 63 -19.74 2.00 -0.26
N ASN A 64 -19.63 1.60 1.00
CA ASN A 64 -20.75 1.30 1.89
C ASN A 64 -21.06 2.46 2.86
N LEU A 65 -20.46 3.65 2.63
CA LEU A 65 -20.59 4.84 3.46
C LEU A 65 -20.04 4.70 4.89
N ASN A 66 -19.16 3.72 5.14
CA ASN A 66 -18.42 3.65 6.40
C ASN A 66 -17.36 4.75 6.42
N THR A 67 -17.22 5.42 7.56
CA THR A 67 -16.13 6.36 7.80
C THR A 67 -14.80 5.60 7.85
N ILE A 68 -13.84 6.04 7.05
CA ILE A 68 -12.50 5.44 6.96
C ILE A 68 -11.42 6.53 7.05
N ARG A 69 -10.21 6.15 7.45
CA ARG A 69 -9.03 7.01 7.35
C ARG A 69 -8.42 6.92 5.96
N THR A 70 -8.08 8.08 5.40
CA THR A 70 -7.51 8.22 4.05
C THR A 70 -6.39 9.26 4.08
N TYR A 71 -5.54 9.24 3.05
CA TYR A 71 -4.51 10.26 2.85
C TYR A 71 -4.78 11.00 1.55
N GLN A 72 -4.61 12.32 1.57
CA GLN A 72 -4.72 13.17 0.39
C GLN A 72 -3.51 14.10 0.24
N VAL A 73 -3.24 14.52 -0.99
CA VAL A 73 -2.22 15.51 -1.34
C VAL A 73 -2.72 16.30 -2.55
N CYS A 74 -2.64 17.63 -2.51
CA CYS A 74 -3.16 18.49 -3.58
C CYS A 74 -2.33 19.77 -3.78
N ASN A 75 -1.00 19.65 -3.72
CA ASN A 75 -0.07 20.78 -3.85
C ASN A 75 0.20 21.14 -5.34
N VAL A 76 -0.86 21.23 -6.15
CA VAL A 76 -0.78 21.33 -7.61
C VAL A 76 -0.27 22.69 -8.12
N PHE A 77 -0.32 23.73 -7.27
CA PHE A 77 0.16 25.08 -7.59
C PHE A 77 1.62 25.32 -7.20
N GLU A 78 2.23 24.38 -6.49
CA GLU A 78 3.62 24.47 -6.08
C GLU A 78 4.53 23.68 -7.06
N PRO A 79 5.64 24.26 -7.53
CA PRO A 79 6.57 23.54 -8.39
C PRO A 79 7.36 22.47 -7.60
N SER A 80 7.96 21.53 -8.34
CA SER A 80 8.96 20.58 -7.80
C SER A 80 8.48 19.72 -6.61
N GLN A 81 7.22 19.31 -6.61
CA GLN A 81 6.64 18.47 -5.57
C GLN A 81 7.29 17.09 -5.48
N ASN A 82 7.63 16.66 -4.26
CA ASN A 82 8.19 15.35 -3.93
C ASN A 82 7.67 14.89 -2.55
N ASN A 83 6.40 14.51 -2.52
CA ASN A 83 5.68 14.18 -1.28
C ASN A 83 5.67 12.66 -1.06
N TRP A 84 6.29 12.23 0.05
CA TRP A 84 6.39 10.85 0.49
C TRP A 84 5.38 10.58 1.61
N LEU A 85 4.85 9.37 1.60
CA LEU A 85 3.97 8.84 2.63
C LEU A 85 4.46 7.45 2.98
N LEU A 86 4.83 7.25 4.25
CA LEU A 86 5.41 6.02 4.75
C LEU A 86 4.46 5.34 5.73
N THR A 87 4.02 4.13 5.37
CA THR A 87 3.17 3.30 6.23
C THR A 87 3.92 2.85 7.48
N THR A 88 3.18 2.48 8.53
CA THR A 88 3.75 1.73 9.65
C THR A 88 4.40 0.42 9.19
N TYR A 89 5.30 -0.11 10.01
CA TYR A 89 5.95 -1.40 9.75
C TYR A 89 4.91 -2.50 9.57
N ILE A 90 5.07 -3.29 8.52
CA ILE A 90 4.18 -4.41 8.18
C ILE A 90 4.96 -5.70 8.37
N ASP A 91 4.55 -6.50 9.33
CA ASP A 91 5.09 -7.84 9.49
C ASP A 91 4.61 -8.74 8.34
N ARG A 92 5.54 -9.14 7.46
CA ARG A 92 5.27 -10.06 6.35
C ARG A 92 4.97 -11.47 6.83
N ARG A 93 5.18 -11.79 8.11
CA ARG A 93 5.06 -13.14 8.66
C ARG A 93 5.91 -14.11 7.83
N ASN A 94 5.34 -15.25 7.42
CA ASN A 94 6.01 -16.24 6.59
C ASN A 94 5.77 -16.04 5.08
N ALA A 95 5.35 -14.85 4.64
CA ALA A 95 5.06 -14.58 3.25
C ALA A 95 6.31 -14.51 2.38
N GLN A 96 6.23 -15.20 1.23
CA GLN A 96 7.20 -15.05 0.14
C GLN A 96 6.79 -13.98 -0.88
N ARG A 97 5.50 -13.61 -0.93
CA ARG A 97 4.97 -12.60 -1.84
C ARG A 97 3.87 -11.77 -1.20
N ILE A 98 3.95 -10.47 -1.42
CA ILE A 98 2.99 -9.47 -0.95
C ILE A 98 2.21 -8.91 -2.15
N TYR A 99 0.90 -8.78 -2.01
CA TYR A 99 -0.02 -8.17 -2.97
C TYR A 99 -0.62 -6.91 -2.38
N VAL A 100 -0.48 -5.79 -3.07
CA VAL A 100 -0.98 -4.49 -2.62
C VAL A 100 -2.23 -4.15 -3.42
N GLU A 101 -3.39 -4.05 -2.77
CA GLU A 101 -4.60 -3.45 -3.34
C GLU A 101 -4.69 -1.99 -2.86
N ILE A 102 -4.68 -1.05 -3.81
CA ILE A 102 -4.84 0.38 -3.53
C ILE A 102 -6.11 0.86 -4.22
N ARG A 103 -6.97 1.56 -3.47
CA ARG A 103 -8.08 2.32 -4.05
C ARG A 103 -7.83 3.79 -3.81
N PHE A 104 -7.84 4.57 -4.87
CA PHE A 104 -7.53 5.99 -4.84
C PHE A 104 -8.44 6.71 -5.84
N THR A 105 -8.62 8.00 -5.63
CA THR A 105 -9.24 8.91 -6.59
C THR A 105 -8.17 9.88 -7.07
N VAL A 106 -8.27 10.28 -8.34
CA VAL A 106 -7.39 11.28 -8.94
C VAL A 106 -8.28 12.36 -9.52
N ARG A 107 -7.89 13.62 -9.30
CA ARG A 107 -8.52 14.74 -9.98
C ARG A 107 -7.81 14.98 -11.30
N ASP A 108 -8.58 15.04 -12.38
CA ASP A 108 -8.10 15.37 -13.73
C ASP A 108 -7.43 16.76 -13.71
N CYS A 109 -6.18 16.83 -14.15
CA CYS A 109 -5.42 18.07 -14.22
C CYS A 109 -6.10 19.10 -15.15
N ALA A 110 -6.77 18.66 -16.21
CA ALA A 110 -7.52 19.54 -17.12
C ALA A 110 -8.74 20.19 -16.43
N SER A 111 -9.23 19.60 -15.34
CA SER A 111 -10.34 20.15 -14.54
C SER A 111 -9.90 21.22 -13.52
N ILE A 112 -8.60 21.51 -13.42
CA ILE A 112 -8.06 22.46 -12.45
C ILE A 112 -7.65 23.74 -13.19
N PRO A 113 -8.33 24.87 -12.95
CA PRO A 113 -7.98 26.13 -13.61
C PRO A 113 -6.60 26.60 -13.14
N SER A 114 -5.82 27.17 -14.07
CA SER A 114 -4.51 27.77 -13.80
C SER A 114 -3.43 26.81 -13.31
N VAL A 115 -3.65 25.50 -13.40
CA VAL A 115 -2.61 24.49 -13.16
C VAL A 115 -1.73 24.38 -14.40
N LEU A 116 -0.44 24.66 -14.23
CA LEU A 116 0.57 24.55 -15.29
C LEU A 116 1.09 23.10 -15.37
N GLY A 117 1.78 22.74 -16.47
CA GLY A 117 2.21 21.38 -16.84
C GLY A 117 3.07 20.58 -15.84
N SER A 118 3.18 21.02 -14.58
CA SER A 118 3.69 20.30 -13.43
C SER A 118 2.65 19.40 -12.73
N CYS A 119 1.36 19.54 -13.02
CA CYS A 119 0.33 18.68 -12.43
C CYS A 119 0.50 17.20 -12.85
N LYS A 120 0.25 16.28 -11.92
CA LYS A 120 0.39 14.84 -12.13
C LYS A 120 -0.88 14.12 -11.69
N GLU A 121 -1.24 13.10 -12.47
CA GLU A 121 -2.42 12.25 -12.25
C GLU A 121 -2.02 10.84 -11.78
N THR A 122 -0.76 10.69 -11.37
CA THR A 122 -0.16 9.41 -11.01
C THR A 122 0.68 9.54 -9.76
N PHE A 123 0.73 8.48 -8.96
CA PHE A 123 1.67 8.34 -7.85
C PHE A 123 2.49 7.07 -8.03
N ASN A 124 3.62 6.98 -7.32
CA ASN A 124 4.48 5.81 -7.33
C ASN A 124 4.29 5.02 -6.03
N LEU A 125 4.27 3.69 -6.13
CA LEU A 125 4.33 2.79 -4.98
C LEU A 125 5.75 2.24 -4.83
N TYR A 126 6.24 2.23 -3.59
CA TYR A 126 7.53 1.67 -3.22
C TYR A 126 7.38 0.70 -2.06
N TYR A 127 8.33 -0.22 -1.91
CA TYR A 127 8.50 -1.01 -0.71
C TYR A 127 9.96 -1.04 -0.28
N LEU A 128 10.17 -1.32 1.01
CA LEU A 128 11.46 -1.54 1.63
C LEU A 128 11.33 -2.71 2.60
N GLU A 129 12.20 -3.70 2.46
CA GLU A 129 12.35 -4.77 3.44
C GLU A 129 13.36 -4.33 4.51
N ALA A 130 12.99 -4.46 5.79
CA ALA A 130 13.84 -4.09 6.92
C ALA A 130 13.64 -5.06 8.10
N ASP A 131 14.71 -5.41 8.79
CA ASP A 131 14.70 -6.39 9.90
C ASP A 131 14.37 -5.77 11.28
N ARG A 132 14.17 -4.43 11.36
CA ARG A 132 14.01 -3.68 12.62
C ARG A 132 13.03 -2.50 12.52
N THR A 133 12.56 -2.03 13.67
CA THR A 133 11.42 -1.12 13.86
C THR A 133 11.59 0.28 13.26
N MET A 134 10.46 0.88 12.88
CA MET A 134 10.24 2.18 12.23
C MET A 134 11.11 3.37 12.69
N SER A 135 11.57 3.39 13.95
CA SER A 135 12.42 4.46 14.53
C SER A 135 13.75 4.65 13.82
N GLU A 136 14.28 3.60 13.17
CA GLU A 136 15.52 3.66 12.39
C GLU A 136 15.26 4.05 10.91
N ILE A 137 13.99 4.16 10.49
CA ILE A 137 13.55 4.33 9.08
C ILE A 137 13.26 5.81 8.72
N ILE A 138 13.10 6.70 9.70
CA ILE A 138 12.85 8.14 9.42
C ILE A 138 14.10 8.83 8.84
N SER A 139 15.29 8.50 9.31
CA SER A 139 16.58 8.94 8.74
C SER A 139 16.82 8.47 7.28
N PRO A 140 16.46 7.25 6.88
CA PRO A 140 16.73 6.72 5.54
C PRO A 140 15.73 6.99 4.42
N LEU A 141 14.65 7.78 4.59
CA LEU A 141 13.80 8.19 3.46
C LEU A 141 14.62 8.79 2.28
N PHE A 142 15.84 9.28 2.55
CA PHE A 142 16.79 9.81 1.56
C PHE A 142 18.04 8.95 1.30
N ILE A 143 18.27 7.87 2.08
CA ILE A 143 19.56 7.15 2.09
C ILE A 143 19.38 5.69 1.67
N VAL A 144 18.19 5.12 1.82
CA VAL A 144 17.94 3.71 1.52
C VAL A 144 17.32 3.53 0.14
N HIS A 145 17.69 2.42 -0.51
CA HIS A 145 17.25 2.07 -1.83
C HIS A 145 15.81 1.53 -1.79
N TRP A 146 14.85 2.39 -2.10
CA TRP A 146 13.44 2.02 -2.26
C TRP A 146 13.23 1.29 -3.59
N VAL A 147 12.55 0.14 -3.55
CA VAL A 147 12.21 -0.58 -4.77
C VAL A 147 10.88 -0.05 -5.29
N LYS A 148 10.90 0.54 -6.50
CA LYS A 148 9.69 0.99 -7.18
C LYS A 148 8.91 -0.21 -7.69
N VAL A 149 7.65 -0.32 -7.29
CA VAL A 149 6.74 -1.34 -7.83
C VAL A 149 6.30 -0.89 -9.23
N LEU A 150 5.38 0.06 -9.33
CA LEU A 150 4.89 0.66 -10.58
C LEU A 150 4.28 2.05 -10.32
N PRO A 151 4.19 2.92 -11.34
CA PRO A 151 3.31 4.09 -11.28
C PRO A 151 1.83 3.64 -11.38
N TYR A 152 0.97 4.22 -10.53
CA TYR A 152 -0.48 4.01 -10.56
C TYR A 152 -1.15 5.21 -11.21
N SER A 153 -2.07 4.96 -12.15
CA SER A 153 -2.91 5.97 -12.79
C SER A 153 -4.37 5.53 -12.69
N ALA A 154 -5.29 6.48 -12.56
CA ALA A 154 -6.71 6.16 -12.64
C ALA A 154 -7.07 5.99 -14.11
N THR A 155 -7.54 4.80 -14.50
CA THR A 155 -8.23 4.64 -15.79
C THR A 155 -9.63 5.20 -15.61
N VAL A 156 -9.94 6.32 -16.24
CA VAL A 156 -11.33 6.77 -16.38
C VAL A 156 -12.03 5.72 -17.23
N THR A 157 -12.80 4.83 -16.60
CA THR A 157 -13.77 4.03 -17.35
C THR A 157 -14.88 4.98 -17.79
N PRO A 158 -15.11 5.13 -19.11
CA PRO A 158 -16.15 6.02 -19.63
C PRO A 158 -17.56 5.61 -19.19
#